data_AF-A0ABD7GNN4-F1
#
_entry.id   AF-A0ABD7GNN4-F1
#
_cell.length_a   1.000
_cell.length_b   1.000
_cell.length_c   1.000
_cell.angle_alpha   90.00
_cell.angle_beta   90.00
_cell.angle_gamma   90.00
#
_symmetry.space_group_name_H-M   'P 1'
#
loop_
_entity.id
_entity.type
_entity.pdbx_description
1 polymer ?
#
loop_
_entity_poly.entity_id
_entity_poly.type
_entity_poly.pdbx_seq_one_letter_code
_entity_poly.pdbx_strand_id
1 'polypeptide(L)' 'SALALGATLLVGCASSSSGDRPQGRSDPLEGFNRTMFNFNFNVVDPYVLRPVAVAWRDYVPQPARNGLS' A
#
# COMPACT_ATOMS: atom_id res chain seq x y z
N SER A 1 -8.92 40.69 -6.80
CA SER A 1 -8.03 40.05 -7.79
C SER A 1 -6.95 39.14 -7.19
N ALA A 2 -6.54 39.30 -5.93
CA ALA A 2 -5.51 38.44 -5.30
C ALA A 2 -5.94 36.99 -5.01
N LEU A 3 -7.23 36.77 -4.71
CA LEU A 3 -7.77 35.42 -4.42
C LEU A 3 -7.68 34.47 -5.63
N ALA A 4 -7.85 34.99 -6.84
CA ALA A 4 -7.79 34.19 -8.07
C ALA A 4 -6.38 33.67 -8.37
N LEU A 5 -5.33 34.41 -7.97
CA LEU A 5 -3.93 34.00 -8.14
C LEU A 5 -3.49 32.98 -7.08
N GLY A 6 -4.03 33.05 -5.86
CA GLY A 6 -3.71 32.09 -4.80
C GLY A 6 -4.26 30.69 -5.05
N ALA A 7 -5.45 30.59 -5.65
CA ALA A 7 -6.09 29.31 -5.96
C ALA A 7 -5.36 28.51 -7.05
N THR A 8 -4.78 29.19 -8.06
CA THR A 8 -4.04 28.52 -9.16
C THR A 8 -2.69 27.97 -8.69
N LEU A 9 -2.04 28.60 -7.72
CA LEU A 9 -0.77 28.12 -7.15
C LEU A 9 -0.95 26.83 -6.32
N LEU A 10 -2.05 26.70 -5.59
CA LEU A 10 -2.35 25.50 -4.80
C LEU A 10 -2.70 24.29 -5.69
N VAL A 11 -3.38 24.51 -6.82
CA VAL A 11 -3.62 23.47 -7.84
C VAL A 11 -2.31 23.00 -8.49
N GLY A 12 -1.30 23.87 -8.59
CA GLY A 12 0.03 23.51 -9.11
C GLY A 12 0.85 22.57 -8.20
N CYS A 13 0.69 22.65 -6.87
CA CYS A 13 1.40 21.77 -5.93
C CYS A 13 0.80 20.35 -5.85
N ALA A 14 -0.50 20.19 -6.11
CA ALA A 14 -1.19 18.90 -6.12
C ALA A 14 -1.45 18.37 -7.54
N SER A 15 -1.00 19.09 -8.59
CA SER A 15 -1.03 18.61 -9.97
C SER A 15 -0.03 17.47 -10.11
N SER A 16 -0.43 16.27 -9.69
CA SER A 16 0.06 15.04 -10.27
C SER A 16 -0.23 15.18 -11.76
N SER A 17 0.80 15.52 -12.54
CA SER A 17 0.76 15.42 -13.98
C SER A 17 0.03 14.12 -14.33
N SER A 18 -1.18 14.28 -14.85
CA SER A 18 -1.96 13.27 -15.56
C SER A 18 -1.27 12.99 -16.90
N GLY A 19 0.03 12.70 -16.83
CA GLY A 19 0.84 12.21 -17.90
C GLY A 19 1.25 10.84 -17.47
N ASP A 20 0.63 9.82 -18.07
CA ASP A 20 1.23 8.84 -18.97
C ASP A 20 2.78 8.74 -19.00
N ARG A 21 3.42 8.91 -17.84
CA ARG A 21 4.78 8.48 -17.60
C ARG A 21 4.61 7.03 -17.18
N PRO A 22 5.35 6.08 -17.79
CA PRO A 22 5.44 4.78 -17.18
C PRO A 22 5.91 5.03 -15.75
N GLN A 23 5.07 4.71 -14.77
CA GLN A 23 5.45 4.59 -13.36
C GLN A 23 6.42 3.40 -13.20
N GLY A 24 7.29 3.16 -14.18
CA GLY A 24 8.46 2.32 -14.08
C GLY A 24 9.41 3.03 -13.14
N ARG A 25 9.12 2.97 -11.85
CA ARG A 25 10.16 2.96 -10.83
C ARG A 25 11.05 1.81 -11.25
N SER A 26 12.14 2.11 -11.97
CA SER A 26 13.11 1.10 -12.39
C SER A 26 13.71 0.52 -11.11
N ASP A 27 13.09 -0.53 -10.61
CA ASP A 27 13.61 -1.33 -9.51
C ASP A 27 14.56 -2.34 -10.16
N PRO A 28 15.89 -2.17 -10.03
CA PRO A 28 16.85 -3.07 -10.66
C PRO A 28 16.69 -4.53 -10.20
N LEU A 29 15.97 -4.74 -9.08
CA LEU A 29 15.68 -6.05 -8.52
C LEU A 29 14.22 -6.46 -8.74
N GLU A 30 13.49 -5.85 -9.68
CA GLU A 30 12.07 -6.14 -9.94
C GLU A 30 11.80 -7.63 -10.15
N GLY A 31 12.65 -8.34 -10.90
CA GLY A 31 12.49 -9.77 -11.15
C GLY A 31 12.60 -10.63 -9.87
N PHE A 32 13.54 -10.27 -8.99
CA PHE A 32 13.70 -10.95 -7.70
C PHE A 32 12.53 -10.60 -6.75
N ASN A 33 12.21 -9.31 -6.63
CA ASN A 33 11.16 -8.84 -5.74
C ASN A 33 9.78 -9.40 -6.14
N ARG A 34 9.47 -9.46 -7.45
CA ARG A 34 8.25 -10.10 -7.96
C ARG A 34 8.19 -11.60 -7.71
N THR A 35 9.32 -12.30 -7.77
CA THR A 35 9.37 -13.76 -7.51
C THR A 35 9.16 -14.03 -6.03
N MET A 36 9.84 -13.29 -5.15
CA MET A 36 9.65 -13.39 -3.70
C MET A 36 8.24 -12.95 -3.29
N PHE A 37 7.69 -11.91 -3.92
CA PHE A 37 6.31 -11.48 -3.71
C PHE A 37 5.32 -12.58 -4.14
N ASN A 38 5.51 -13.21 -5.30
CA ASN A 38 4.67 -14.32 -5.74
C ASN A 38 4.72 -15.51 -4.78
N PHE A 39 5.90 -15.86 -4.27
CA PHE A 39 6.02 -16.90 -3.26
C PHE A 39 5.30 -16.53 -1.96
N ASN A 40 5.49 -15.31 -1.47
CA ASN A 40 4.83 -14.84 -0.26
C ASN A 40 3.30 -14.82 -0.44
N PHE A 41 2.80 -14.28 -1.55
CA PHE A 41 1.38 -14.13 -1.80
C PHE A 41 0.66 -15.45 -2.12
N ASN A 42 1.27 -16.34 -2.92
CA ASN A 42 0.59 -17.55 -3.37
C ASN A 42 0.85 -18.77 -2.47
N VAL A 43 1.88 -18.73 -1.63
CA VAL A 43 2.23 -19.85 -0.75
C VAL A 43 2.13 -19.42 0.71
N VAL A 44 2.91 -18.44 1.14
CA VAL A 44 2.98 -18.09 2.57
C VAL A 44 1.65 -17.52 3.07
N ASP A 45 0.99 -16.67 2.28
CA ASP A 45 -0.30 -16.07 2.66
C ASP A 45 -1.41 -17.11 2.82
N PRO A 46 -1.77 -17.92 1.81
CA PRO A 46 -2.90 -18.84 1.92
C PRO A 46 -2.66 -19.96 2.93
N TYR A 47 -1.42 -20.45 3.07
CA TYR A 47 -1.14 -21.61 3.92
C TYR A 47 -0.72 -21.26 5.35
N VAL A 48 -0.18 -20.06 5.60
CA VAL A 48 0.35 -19.70 6.93
C VAL A 48 -0.27 -18.41 7.45
N LEU A 49 -0.14 -17.29 6.74
CA LEU A 49 -0.55 -15.98 7.30
C LEU A 49 -2.07 -15.87 7.44
N ARG A 50 -2.82 -16.27 6.41
CA ARG A 50 -4.29 -16.26 6.42
C ARG A 50 -4.88 -17.11 7.55
N PRO A 51 -4.50 -18.38 7.76
CA PRO A 51 -5.05 -19.16 8.88
C PRO A 51 -4.65 -18.58 10.25
N VAL A 52 -3.43 -18.04 10.40
CA VAL A 52 -3.02 -17.37 11.64
C VAL A 52 -3.84 -16.09 11.88
N ALA A 53 -4.10 -15.29 10.85
CA ALA A 53 -4.92 -14.09 10.96
C ALA A 53 -6.37 -14.41 11.32
N VAL A 54 -6.94 -15.48 10.76
CA VAL A 54 -8.28 -15.97 11.13
C VAL A 54 -8.29 -16.43 12.59
N ALA A 55 -7.31 -17.22 13.02
CA ALA A 55 -7.19 -17.63 14.42
C ALA A 55 -7.03 -16.42 15.36
N TRP A 56 -6.21 -15.44 15.03
CA TRP A 56 -6.07 -14.22 15.82
C TRP A 56 -7.41 -13.48 15.96
N ARG A 57 -8.16 -13.36 14.86
CA ARG A 57 -9.48 -12.71 14.86
C ARG A 57 -10.49 -13.47 15.72
N ASP A 58 -10.47 -14.79 15.68
CA ASP A 58 -11.48 -15.66 16.28
C ASP A 58 -11.19 -15.95 17.76
N TYR A 59 -9.91 -16.04 18.16
CA TYR A 59 -9.51 -16.37 19.53
C TYR A 59 -9.12 -15.16 20.38
N VAL A 60 -8.70 -14.04 19.79
CA VAL A 60 -8.30 -12.86 20.57
C VAL A 60 -9.50 -11.93 20.78
N PRO A 61 -9.89 -11.65 22.03
CA PRO A 61 -11.02 -10.76 22.29
C PRO A 61 -10.72 -9.32 21.84
N GLN A 62 -11.76 -8.61 21.36
CA GLN A 62 -11.66 -7.23 20.83
C GLN A 62 -10.90 -6.24 21.74
N PRO A 63 -11.05 -6.24 23.07
CA PRO A 63 -10.31 -5.33 23.95
C PRO A 63 -8.79 -5.52 23.87
N ALA A 64 -8.31 -6.77 23.69
CA ALA A 64 -6.89 -7.06 23.58
C ALA A 64 -6.33 -6.69 22.19
N ARG A 65 -7.15 -6.71 21.14
CA ARG A 65 -6.77 -6.24 19.80
C ARG A 65 -6.61 -4.73 19.74
N ASN A 66 -7.51 -3.99 20.40
CA ASN A 66 -7.49 -2.52 20.41
C ASN A 66 -6.41 -1.93 21.32
N GLY A 67 -5.89 -2.70 22.27
CA GLY A 67 -4.78 -2.27 23.13
C GLY A 67 -3.39 -2.38 22.49
N LEU A 68 -3.28 -3.04 21.32
CA LEU A 68 -2.02 -3.35 20.64
C LEU A 68 -1.81 -2.58 19.32
N SER A 69 -2.81 -1.83 18.83
CA SER A 69 -2.71 -1.10 17.54
C SER A 69 -2.05 0.26 17.68
#